data_AF-G4RN49-F1
#
_entry.id   AF-G4RN49-F1
#
_cell.length_a   1.000
_cell.length_b   1.000
_cell.length_c   1.000
_cell.angle_alpha   90.00
_cell.angle_beta   90.00
_cell.angle_gamma   90.00
#
_symmetry.space_group_name_H-M   'P 1'
#
loop_
_entity.id
_entity.type
_entity.pdbx_description
1 polymer ?
#
loop_
_entity_poly.entity_id
_entity_poly.type
_entity_poly.pdbx_seq_one_letter_code
_entity_poly.pdbx_strand_id
1 'polypeptide(L)' 'MLAHGQTCALCSWGPCGGVPRVDVEDVRDYLEARGYRGADPSFDGRRVSVKVRLRREDKVFLEQALRVPVVGQGRAPRPS' A
#
# COMPACT_ATOMS: atom_id res chain seq x y z
N MET A 1 30.67 8.40 17.24
CA MET A 1 30.21 7.16 16.58
C MET A 1 29.09 6.57 17.42
N LEU A 2 27.83 6.86 17.13
CA LEU A 2 26.69 6.22 17.79
C LEU A 2 25.43 6.45 16.94
N ALA A 3 24.54 5.45 16.97
CA ALA A 3 23.21 5.38 16.36
C ALA A 3 23.15 4.88 14.90
N HIS A 4 23.61 3.65 14.65
CA HIS A 4 22.95 2.77 13.69
C HIS A 4 21.99 1.85 14.47
N GLY A 5 20.68 1.88 14.13
CA GLY A 5 19.77 0.76 14.41
C GLY A 5 18.95 0.76 15.71
N GLN A 6 18.63 1.92 16.30
CA GLN A 6 17.72 1.98 17.45
C GLN A 6 16.31 2.35 16.94
N THR A 7 15.42 1.37 16.80
CA THR A 7 13.98 1.59 16.58
C THR A 7 13.46 2.58 17.64
N CYS A 8 12.83 3.69 17.22
CA CYS A 8 12.32 4.68 18.17
C CYS A 8 11.30 4.03 19.12
N ALA A 9 11.67 3.91 20.40
CA ALA A 9 10.90 3.24 21.45
C ALA A 9 9.57 3.93 21.82
N LEU A 10 9.29 5.10 21.26
CA LEU A 10 8.17 5.95 21.68
C LEU A 10 6.93 5.89 20.78
N CYS A 11 7.04 5.48 19.51
CA CYS A 11 5.89 5.60 18.62
C CYS A 11 5.55 4.37 17.78
N SER A 12 6.48 3.46 17.50
CA SER A 12 6.31 2.43 16.44
C SER A 12 5.83 2.99 15.07
N TRP A 13 5.73 4.32 14.95
CA TRP A 13 5.14 5.12 13.90
C TRP A 13 5.81 6.49 13.99
N GLY A 14 6.92 6.63 13.27
CA GLY A 14 7.72 7.84 13.17
C GLY A 14 8.66 7.74 11.97
N PRO A 15 9.33 8.83 11.56
CA PRO A 15 10.09 8.89 10.31
C PRO A 15 11.34 7.98 10.27
N CYS A 16 11.69 7.31 11.38
CA CYS A 16 12.95 6.60 11.56
C CYS A 16 12.85 5.13 11.98
N GLY A 17 11.66 4.52 12.09
CA GLY A 17 11.58 3.22 12.78
C GLY A 17 10.42 2.34 12.37
N GLY A 18 10.52 1.72 11.20
CA GLY A 18 9.67 0.61 10.79
C GLY A 18 9.80 0.39 9.30
N VAL A 19 10.26 -0.81 8.90
CA VAL A 19 10.05 -1.26 7.51
C VAL A 19 8.54 -1.19 7.29
N PRO A 20 8.03 -0.47 6.29
CA PRO A 20 6.59 -0.45 6.01
C PRO A 20 6.14 -1.89 5.82
N ARG A 21 5.36 -2.38 6.79
CA ARG A 21 4.73 -3.69 6.69
C ARG A 21 3.51 -3.48 5.81
N VAL A 22 3.70 -3.71 4.52
CA VAL A 22 2.59 -3.78 3.59
C VAL A 22 1.96 -5.15 3.76
N ASP A 23 0.78 -5.16 4.35
CA ASP A 23 -0.06 -6.34 4.34
C ASP A 23 -0.88 -6.34 3.05
N VAL A 24 -0.62 -7.32 2.18
CA VAL A 24 -1.32 -7.43 0.90
C VAL A 24 -2.78 -7.81 1.08
N GLU A 25 -3.15 -8.45 2.20
CA GLU A 25 -4.53 -8.82 2.48
C GLU A 25 -5.35 -7.58 2.87
N ASP A 26 -4.80 -6.66 3.67
CA ASP A 26 -5.44 -5.38 3.99
C ASP A 26 -5.68 -4.55 2.72
N VAL A 27 -4.71 -4.54 1.80
CA VAL A 27 -4.88 -3.86 0.50
C VAL A 27 -5.97 -4.52 -0.33
N ARG A 28 -6.07 -5.85 -0.32
CA ARG A 28 -7.12 -6.59 -1.03
C ARG A 28 -8.49 -6.23 -0.45
N ASP A 29 -8.64 -6.31 0.87
CA ASP A 29 -9.91 -6.01 1.57
C ASP A 29 -10.37 -4.58 1.31
N TYR A 30 -9.46 -3.60 1.42
CA TYR A 30 -9.75 -2.20 1.07
C TYR A 30 -10.26 -2.07 -0.37
N LEU A 31 -9.61 -2.73 -1.33
CA LEU A 31 -9.99 -2.65 -2.74
C LEU A 31 -11.33 -3.36 -3.00
N GLU A 32 -11.60 -4.49 -2.36
CA GLU A 32 -12.89 -5.18 -2.43
C GLU A 32 -14.02 -4.33 -1.84
N ALA A 33 -13.81 -3.73 -0.67
CA ALA A 33 -14.76 -2.82 -0.03
C ALA A 33 -15.07 -1.58 -0.89
N ARG A 34 -14.11 -1.14 -1.71
CA ARG A 34 -14.27 -0.05 -2.68
C ARG A 34 -14.86 -0.49 -4.03
N GLY A 35 -15.15 -1.77 -4.19
CA GLY A 35 -15.80 -2.34 -5.38
C GLY A 35 -14.85 -2.74 -6.51
N TYR A 36 -13.54 -2.81 -6.27
CA TYR A 36 -12.56 -3.31 -7.25
C TYR A 36 -12.55 -4.84 -7.29
N ARG A 37 -13.50 -5.44 -8.02
CA ARG A 37 -13.54 -6.90 -8.23
C ARG A 37 -12.32 -7.36 -9.03
N GLY A 38 -11.65 -8.41 -8.53
CA GLY A 38 -10.46 -8.97 -9.17
C GLY A 38 -9.19 -8.15 -8.94
N ALA A 39 -9.18 -7.27 -7.93
CA ALA A 39 -7.95 -6.67 -7.45
C ALA A 39 -7.02 -7.76 -6.90
N ASP A 40 -5.91 -7.99 -7.59
CA ASP A 40 -4.83 -8.87 -7.15
C ASP A 40 -3.63 -7.99 -6.77
N PRO A 41 -3.57 -7.53 -5.50
CA PRO A 41 -2.44 -6.75 -5.03
C PRO A 41 -1.23 -7.65 -4.76
N SER A 42 -0.06 -7.18 -5.16
CA SER A 42 1.22 -7.85 -4.94
C SER A 42 2.25 -6.83 -4.45
N PHE A 43 3.05 -7.21 -3.46
CA PHE A 43 4.10 -6.37 -2.90
C PHE A 43 5.48 -6.97 -3.15
N ASP A 44 6.34 -6.21 -3.83
CA ASP A 44 7.70 -6.61 -4.21
C ASP A 44 8.77 -6.10 -3.21
N GLY A 45 8.37 -5.72 -2.00
CA GLY A 45 9.28 -5.10 -1.01
C GLY A 45 9.56 -3.61 -1.25
N ARG A 46 9.24 -3.08 -2.45
CA ARG A 46 9.44 -1.66 -2.81
C ARG A 46 8.17 -0.92 -3.22
N ARG A 47 7.18 -1.62 -3.75
CA ARG A 47 5.94 -1.05 -4.30
C ARG A 47 4.82 -2.06 -4.29
N VAL A 48 3.59 -1.57 -4.25
CA VAL A 48 2.40 -2.37 -4.46
C VAL A 48 1.97 -2.28 -5.92
N SER A 49 1.78 -3.44 -6.55
CA SER A 49 1.24 -3.56 -7.90
C SER A 49 -0.15 -4.18 -7.81
N VAL A 50 -1.12 -3.61 -8.53
CA VAL A 50 -2.49 -4.12 -8.56
C VAL A 50 -2.89 -4.34 -10.01
N LYS A 51 -3.49 -5.50 -10.33
CA LYS A 51 -3.95 -5.85 -11.69
C LYS A 51 -5.20 -5.09 -12.19
N VAL A 52 -5.61 -4.04 -11.50
CA VAL A 52 -6.75 -3.18 -11.87
C VAL A 52 -6.35 -1.72 -11.90
N ARG A 53 -7.05 -0.91 -12.70
CA ARG A 53 -6.84 0.55 -12.67
C ARG A 53 -7.53 1.15 -11.45
N LEU A 54 -6.73 1.67 -10.53
CA LEU A 54 -7.19 2.40 -9.36
C LEU A 54 -7.66 3.80 -9.73
N ARG A 55 -8.72 4.28 -9.06
CA ARG A 55 -9.07 5.71 -9.06
C ARG A 55 -7.95 6.48 -8.38
N ARG A 56 -7.82 7.77 -8.73
CA ARG A 56 -6.76 8.64 -8.21
C ARG A 56 -6.83 8.75 -6.68
N GLU A 57 -8.02 8.89 -6.13
CA GLU A 57 -8.24 9.03 -4.68
C GLU A 57 -7.77 7.78 -3.92
N ASP A 58 -8.19 6.60 -4.39
CA ASP A 58 -7.80 5.32 -3.77
C ASP A 58 -6.29 5.06 -3.89
N LYS A 59 -5.70 5.42 -5.03
CA LYS A 59 -4.25 5.35 -5.22
C LYS A 59 -3.51 6.22 -4.20
N VAL A 60 -3.89 7.50 -4.08
CA VAL A 60 -3.24 8.44 -3.16
C VAL A 60 -3.41 8.00 -1.71
N PHE A 61 -4.59 7.50 -1.35
CA PHE A 61 -4.85 6.95 -0.02
C PHE A 61 -3.91 5.78 0.29
N LEU A 62 -3.81 4.80 -0.61
CA LEU A 62 -2.92 3.65 -0.43
C LEU A 62 -1.44 4.06 -0.39
N GLU A 63 -1.01 5.01 -1.23
CA GLU A 63 0.37 5.52 -1.21
C GLU A 63 0.71 6.20 0.12
N GLN A 64 -0.23 6.94 0.72
CA GLN A 64 -0.04 7.58 2.02
C GLN A 64 -0.08 6.58 3.18
N ALA A 65 -1.03 5.64 3.16
CA ALA A 65 -1.19 4.63 4.19
C ALA A 65 -0.01 3.65 4.22
N LEU A 66 0.41 3.17 3.05
CA LEU A 66 1.45 2.16 2.91
C LEU A 66 2.86 2.75 2.85
N ARG A 67 2.98 4.07 2.63
CA ARG A 67 4.25 4.80 2.44
C ARG A 67 5.13 4.23 1.32
N VAL A 68 4.51 3.53 0.36
CA VAL A 68 5.17 2.97 -0.82
C VAL A 68 4.39 3.34 -2.08
N PRO A 69 5.04 3.40 -3.25
CA PRO A 69 4.36 3.65 -4.51
C PRO A 69 3.33 2.56 -4.82
N VAL A 70 2.18 2.96 -5.35
CA VAL A 70 1.11 2.05 -5.78
C VAL A 70 0.86 2.19 -7.27
N VAL A 71 1.00 1.08 -8.00
CA VAL A 71 0.85 1.03 -9.45
C VAL A 71 -0.33 0.14 -9.82
N GLY A 72 -1.37 0.75 -10.38
CA GLY A 72 -2.44 0.01 -11.04
C GLY A 72 -2.05 -0.33 -12.48
N GLN A 73 -1.87 -1.61 -12.79
CA GLN A 73 -1.63 -2.11 -14.14
C GLN A 73 -2.86 -2.91 -14.57
N GLY A 74 -3.78 -2.28 -15.29
CA GLY A 74 -4.98 -2.98 -15.74
C GLY A 74 -6.02 -2.10 -16.39
N ARG A 75 -7.11 -2.73 -16.83
CA ARG A 75 -8.31 -2.06 -17.33
C ARG A 75 -9.16 -1.59 -16.15
N ALA A 76 -9.78 -0.41 -16.23
CA ALA A 76 -10.69 0.06 -15.18
C ALA A 76 -11.87 -0.91 -15.04
N PRO A 77 -12.35 -1.17 -13.80
CA PRO A 77 -13.59 -1.90 -13.60
C PRO A 77 -14.70 -1.16 -14.37
N ARG A 78 -15.44 -1.89 -15.22
CA ARG A 78 -16.63 -1.32 -15.84
C ARG A 78 -17.68 -1.13 -14.75
N PRO A 79 -18.26 0.07 -14.58
CA PRO A 79 -19.45 0.20 -13.74
C PRO A 79 -20.52 -0.73 -14.32
N SER A 80 -21.10 -1.57 -13.46
CA SER A 80 -22.31 -2.34 -13.77
C SER A 80 -23.51 -1.46 -13.52
#